data_AF-A0A3M3XCX6-F1
#
_entry.id   AF-A0A3M3XCX6-F1
#
_cell.length_a   1.000
_cell.length_b   1.000
_cell.length_c   1.000
_cell.angle_alpha   90.00
_cell.angle_beta   90.00
_cell.angle_gamma   90.00
#
_symmetry.space_group_name_H-M   'P 1'
#
loop_
_entity.id
_entity.type
_entity.pdbx_description
1 polymer ?
#
loop_
_entity_poly.entity_id
_entity_poly.type
_entity_poly.pdbx_seq_one_letter_code
_entity_poly.pdbx_strand_id
1 'polypeptide(L)' 'MSFSTSNDDDAIGDINITPLVDVMLVLLVTFIVTAPLLNNAIPLDLPQTVATTSLDQADPVVVSVDASG' A
#
# COMPACT_ATOMS: atom_id res chain seq x y z
N MET A 1 -17.52 60.20 32.77
CA MET A 1 -16.69 59.00 32.49
C MET A 1 -17.60 57.98 31.84
N SER A 2 -17.66 57.94 30.51
CA SER A 2 -18.44 56.93 29.79
C SER A 2 -17.46 56.16 28.90
N PHE A 3 -17.36 54.87 29.16
CA PHE A 3 -16.42 53.96 28.51
C PHE A 3 -16.97 53.60 27.12
N SER A 4 -16.20 53.91 26.08
CA SER A 4 -16.41 53.39 24.74
C SER A 4 -15.99 51.93 24.72
N THR A 5 -16.95 51.01 24.56
CA THR A 5 -16.65 49.62 24.25
C THR A 5 -16.13 49.54 22.82
N SER A 6 -14.86 49.16 22.67
CA SER A 6 -14.22 48.89 21.40
C SER A 6 -14.93 47.71 20.74
N ASN A 7 -15.57 47.97 19.60
CA ASN A 7 -16.11 46.93 18.73
C ASN A 7 -14.94 46.33 17.91
N ASP A 8 -14.08 45.56 18.57
CA ASP A 8 -12.94 44.82 17.96
C ASP A 8 -13.39 43.56 17.19
N ASP A 9 -14.70 43.35 16.99
CA ASP A 9 -15.26 42.16 16.34
C ASP A 9 -15.29 42.26 14.79
N ASP A 10 -15.04 43.45 14.22
CA ASP A 10 -14.92 43.67 12.77
C ASP A 10 -13.48 43.52 12.24
N ALA A 11 -12.51 43.19 13.11
CA ALA A 11 -11.10 43.06 12.74
C ALA A 11 -10.70 41.66 12.25
N ILE A 12 -11.62 40.69 12.25
CA ILE A 12 -11.47 39.45 11.47
C ILE A 12 -11.96 39.77 10.05
N GLY A 13 -11.18 40.60 9.36
CA GLY A 13 -11.45 41.01 7.99
C GLY A 13 -11.56 39.79 7.08
N ASP A 14 -12.43 39.90 6.07
CA ASP A 14 -12.65 38.95 4.98
C ASP A 14 -11.42 38.07 4.71
N ILE A 15 -11.39 36.87 5.32
CA ILE A 15 -10.37 35.88 4.98
C ILE A 15 -10.52 35.65 3.49
N ASN A 16 -9.42 35.71 2.75
CA ASN A 16 -9.44 35.40 1.32
C ASN A 16 -9.92 33.94 1.13
N ILE A 17 -11.21 33.76 0.83
CA ILE A 17 -11.84 32.45 0.62
C ILE A 17 -11.38 31.84 -0.70
N THR A 18 -11.05 32.65 -1.71
CA THR A 18 -10.66 32.16 -3.04
C THR A 18 -9.39 31.30 -3.00
N PRO A 19 -8.30 31.71 -2.33
CA PRO A 19 -7.14 30.83 -2.15
C PRO A 19 -7.42 29.61 -1.26
N LEU A 20 -8.30 29.74 -0.26
CA LEU A 20 -8.65 28.63 0.64
C LEU A 20 -9.36 27.51 -0.13
N VAL A 21 -10.32 27.87 -0.98
CA VAL A 21 -11.06 26.90 -1.81
C VAL A 21 -10.13 26.23 -2.82
N ASP A 22 -9.19 26.98 -3.42
CA ASP A 22 -8.20 26.42 -4.36
C ASP A 22 -7.37 25.29 -3.72
N VAL A 23 -6.84 25.51 -2.51
CA VAL A 23 -6.11 24.49 -1.75
C VAL A 23 -6.99 23.27 -1.46
N MET A 24 -8.25 23.47 -1.07
CA MET A 24 -9.18 22.37 -0.80
C MET A 24 -9.52 21.56 -2.06
N LEU A 25 -9.67 22.23 -3.21
CA LEU A 25 -9.90 21.58 -4.49
C LEU A 25 -8.68 20.77 -4.94
N VAL A 26 -7.47 21.30 -4.76
CA VAL A 26 -6.23 20.55 -5.02
C VAL A 26 -6.15 19.27 -4.19
N LEU A 27 -6.52 19.31 -2.90
CA LEU A 27 -6.57 18.12 -2.05
C LEU A 27 -7.59 17.09 -2.56
N LEU A 28 -8.78 17.53 -2.98
CA LEU A 28 -9.82 16.67 -3.53
C LEU A 28 -9.33 15.96 -4.82
N VAL A 29 -8.74 16.70 -5.74
CA VAL A 29 -8.19 16.16 -7.00
C VAL A 29 -7.08 15.15 -6.71
N THR A 30 -6.22 15.44 -5.74
CA THR A 30 -5.15 14.52 -5.32
C THR A 30 -5.72 13.18 -4.83
N PHE A 31 -6.79 13.20 -4.02
CA PHE A 31 -7.46 11.96 -3.59
C PHE A 31 -8.11 11.19 -4.74
N ILE A 32 -8.75 11.88 -5.68
CA ILE A 32 -9.37 11.25 -6.88
C ILE A 32 -8.30 10.57 -7.75
N VAL A 33 -7.16 11.22 -7.99
CA VAL A 33 -6.10 10.71 -8.87
C VAL A 33 -5.31 9.57 -8.23
N THR A 34 -5.16 9.57 -6.90
CA THR A 34 -4.41 8.51 -6.20
C THR A 34 -5.22 7.21 -6.00
N ALA A 35 -6.55 7.28 -5.95
CA ALA A 35 -7.42 6.10 -5.83
C ALA A 35 -7.16 4.99 -6.88
N PRO A 36 -7.03 5.25 -8.19
CA PRO A 36 -6.75 4.19 -9.18
C PRO A 36 -5.38 3.51 -9.02
N LEU A 37 -4.45 4.09 -8.26
CA LEU A 37 -3.10 3.51 -8.09
C LEU A 37 -3.08 2.23 -7.25
N LEU A 38 -4.12 1.97 -6.44
CA LEU A 38 -4.21 0.78 -5.60
C LEU A 38 -4.58 -0.50 -6.37
N ASN A 39 -5.04 -0.39 -7.61
CA ASN A 39 -5.57 -1.52 -8.38
C ASN A 39 -4.54 -2.23 -9.27
N ASN A 40 -3.26 -1.86 -9.23
CA ASN A 40 -2.21 -2.54 -9.99
C ASN A 40 -1.78 -3.84 -9.30
N ALA A 41 -2.69 -4.81 -9.18
CA ALA A 41 -2.35 -6.17 -8.79
C ALA A 41 -1.72 -6.88 -9.99
N ILE A 42 -0.40 -7.10 -9.94
CA ILE A 42 0.26 -7.98 -10.92
C ILE A 42 -0.28 -9.39 -10.68
N PRO A 43 -0.90 -10.05 -11.68
CA PRO A 43 -1.32 -11.43 -11.53
C PRO A 43 -0.08 -12.29 -11.32
N LEU A 44 0.10 -12.80 -10.11
CA LEU A 44 1.21 -13.64 -9.73
C LEU A 44 0.73 -15.09 -9.81
N ASP A 45 1.09 -15.76 -10.89
CA ASP A 45 0.73 -17.16 -11.11
C ASP A 45 1.72 -18.04 -10.34
N LEU A 46 1.28 -18.56 -9.19
CA LEU A 46 2.09 -19.40 -8.32
C LEU A 46 2.14 -20.81 -8.92
N PRO A 47 3.33 -21.35 -9.28
CA PRO A 47 3.44 -22.69 -9.81
C PRO A 47 2.96 -23.70 -8.76
N GLN A 48 1.98 -24.51 -9.15
CA GLN A 48 1.52 -25.63 -8.32
C GLN A 48 2.60 -26.71 -8.35
N THR A 49 3.15 -27.05 -7.18
CA THR A 49 4.04 -28.21 -7.06
C THR A 49 3.21 -29.45 -7.34
N VAL A 50 3.54 -30.17 -8.42
CA VAL A 50 3.09 -31.55 -8.57
C VAL A 50 3.66 -32.29 -7.36
N ALA A 51 2.80 -32.88 -6.54
CA ALA A 51 3.26 -33.78 -5.49
C ALA A 51 4.14 -34.82 -6.18
N THR A 52 5.45 -34.68 -6.05
CA THR A 52 6.35 -35.77 -6.41
C THR A 52 5.91 -36.88 -5.50
N THR A 53 5.36 -37.97 -6.06
CA THR A 53 5.26 -39.24 -5.36
C THR A 53 6.52 -39.35 -4.55
N SER A 54 6.37 -39.36 -3.21
CA SER A 54 7.48 -39.56 -2.29
C SER A 54 8.29 -40.67 -2.95
N LEU A 55 9.52 -40.36 -3.38
CA LEU A 55 10.38 -41.38 -3.99
C LEU A 55 10.28 -42.53 -3.02
N ASP A 56 9.64 -43.64 -3.42
CA ASP A 56 9.56 -44.82 -2.58
C ASP A 56 10.98 -44.98 -2.08
N GLN A 57 11.15 -44.87 -0.76
CA GLN A 57 12.46 -44.80 -0.17
C GLN A 57 13.10 -46.13 -0.54
N ALA A 58 13.83 -46.13 -1.65
CA ALA A 58 14.32 -47.34 -2.25
C ALA A 58 15.25 -47.93 -1.22
N ASP A 59 14.96 -49.14 -0.78
CA ASP A 59 15.81 -49.82 0.19
C ASP A 59 17.24 -49.76 -0.33
N PRO A 60 18.20 -49.30 0.49
CA PRO A 60 19.55 -49.06 0.04
C PRO A 60 20.14 -50.37 -0.52
N VAL A 61 20.47 -50.37 -1.80
CA VAL A 61 21.11 -51.52 -2.45
C VAL A 61 22.57 -51.55 -2.00
N VAL A 62 22.91 -52.51 -1.14
CA VAL A 62 24.29 -52.74 -0.70
C VAL A 62 24.99 -53.62 -1.72
N VAL A 63 25.94 -53.05 -2.45
CA VAL A 63 26.83 -53.78 -3.35
C VAL A 63 28.19 -53.93 -2.67
N SER A 64 28.58 -55.16 -2.39
CA SER A 64 29.92 -55.50 -1.90
C SER A 64 30.71 -56.18 -3.01
N VAL A 65 31.93 -55.71 -3.25
CA VAL A 65 32.88 -56.29 -4.21
C VAL A 65 33.92 -57.08 -3.40
N ASP A 66 34.12 -58.34 -3.76
CA ASP A 66 35.15 -59.17 -3.14
C ASP A 66 36.49 -59.03 -3.89
N ALA A 67 37.57 -59.62 -3.34
CA ALA A 67 38.91 -59.48 -3.92
C ALA A 67 39.06 -60.05 -5.35
N SER A 68 38.05 -60.79 -5.83
CA SER A 68 37.97 -61.39 -7.15
C SER A 68 37.20 -60.53 -8.16
N GLY A 69 36.51 -59.48 -7.69
CA GLY A 69 35.65 -58.62 -8.50
C GLY A 69 34.22 -59.11 -8.56
#